data_AF-A0A946UEF2-F1
#
_entry.id   AF-A0A946UEF2-F1
#
_cell.length_a   1.000
_cell.length_b   1.000
_cell.length_c   1.000
_cell.angle_alpha   90.00
_cell.angle_beta   90.00
_cell.angle_gamma   90.00
#
_symmetry.space_group_name_H-M   'P 1'
#
loop_
_entity.id
_entity.type
_entity.pdbx_description
1 polymer ?
#
loop_
_entity_poly.entity_id
_entity_poly.type
_entity_poly.pdbx_seq_one_letter_code
_entity_poly.pdbx_strand_id
1 'polypeptide(L)'
;MLAATILTLVSQPARAQAVTCSALSLDPVATESGNPMGVGILDAYYLESGSDLGCWVHPHANGKDFVLTPAGWGAIADAEHQGWIDLAMKGITNSRNYLTTIGTLESPLYVLVTDRTAAEIGRGGSAEAYWLVDGACWVELRQDAQVGRAGPESGPANFKFVLAHEIGHCFLMQNIPNYVPATEWVYTVDWWDESGAEFLAAQIYPRVNREYAYAGAFDLDGIRWPQPYRAYVVLQHYANTHSVAEVIALLEWFHVVGKVADRDDTDGLFRFFNAIYDHPSFGDFYHDFAVTHYRSRVQDAGGGAIPREAYVDSHWSVRLAGESGVVPIALVPANRLVLGYLTVPAGYDAHLGPPEGSPKRHYQSLFENGRYLEGWERETRVGGNCEHDSEAMVFLTHHFETGMTGLQMPYTLEKKCPCGDQEISDCCMKPRTSDLQPGHDHRPYYQGPDPIQAKAACLMACQDRCWCRNQHMWSFEPVTKSECDDYYPNGSVVFVPGVPTKCQGMTHPDRRRPPPPKKDVLAVHCATLCAEQC
;
A
#
# COMPACT_ATOMS: atom_id res chain seq x y z
N MET A 1 0.62 56.63 14.36
CA MET A 1 1.01 55.62 13.34
C MET A 1 -0.25 54.87 12.95
N LEU A 2 -0.90 55.27 11.85
CA LEU A 2 -2.02 54.54 11.26
C LEU A 2 -1.45 53.50 10.30
N ALA A 3 -1.69 52.21 10.57
CA ALA A 3 -1.39 51.13 9.64
C ALA A 3 -2.50 51.07 8.58
N ALA A 4 -2.14 51.36 7.33
CA ALA A 4 -3.01 51.19 6.19
C ALA A 4 -3.07 49.72 5.79
N THR A 5 -4.23 49.09 5.99
CA THR A 5 -4.58 47.79 5.42
C THR A 5 -4.78 47.97 3.91
N ILE A 6 -3.76 47.62 3.11
CA ILE A 6 -3.89 47.54 1.66
C ILE A 6 -4.71 46.28 1.36
N LEU A 7 -5.99 46.47 1.03
CA LEU A 7 -6.83 45.47 0.40
C LEU A 7 -6.32 45.28 -1.04
N THR A 8 -5.52 44.24 -1.29
CA THR A 8 -5.26 43.77 -2.65
C THR A 8 -6.55 43.11 -3.15
N LEU A 9 -7.39 43.91 -3.83
CA LEU A 9 -8.42 43.41 -4.73
C LEU A 9 -7.71 42.65 -5.86
N VAL A 10 -7.53 41.35 -5.68
CA VAL A 10 -7.18 40.44 -6.78
C VAL A 10 -8.36 40.48 -7.73
N SER A 11 -8.23 41.23 -8.82
CA SER A 11 -9.20 41.22 -9.91
C SER A 11 -9.29 39.78 -10.42
N GLN A 12 -10.39 39.10 -10.15
CA GLN A 12 -10.67 37.83 -10.81
C GLN A 12 -10.66 38.11 -12.32
N PRO A 13 -9.95 37.31 -13.13
CA PRO A 13 -10.02 37.44 -14.58
C PRO A 13 -11.49 37.43 -14.98
N ALA A 14 -11.90 38.40 -15.82
CA ALA A 14 -13.26 38.47 -16.31
C ALA A 14 -13.62 37.10 -16.90
N ARG A 15 -14.64 36.43 -16.33
CA ARG A 15 -15.09 35.13 -16.83
C ARG A 15 -15.46 35.29 -18.29
N ALA A 16 -14.95 34.41 -19.15
CA ALA A 16 -15.37 34.36 -20.53
C ALA A 16 -16.89 34.16 -20.58
N GLN A 17 -17.56 34.92 -21.43
CA GLN A 17 -19.01 34.81 -21.57
C GLN A 17 -19.36 33.45 -22.18
N ALA A 18 -20.39 32.78 -21.65
CA ALA A 18 -20.89 31.54 -22.22
C ALA A 18 -21.39 31.78 -23.66
N VAL A 19 -21.16 30.80 -24.54
CA VAL A 19 -21.60 30.81 -25.94
C VAL A 19 -22.48 29.60 -26.23
N THR A 20 -23.15 29.56 -27.38
CA THR A 20 -23.95 28.40 -27.79
C THR A 20 -23.03 27.31 -28.35
N CYS A 21 -23.45 26.04 -28.29
CA CYS A 21 -22.69 24.93 -28.87
C CYS A 21 -22.46 25.07 -30.40
N SER A 22 -23.38 25.74 -31.10
CA SER A 22 -23.19 26.09 -32.51
C SER A 22 -21.97 27.00 -32.77
N ALA A 23 -21.48 27.73 -31.75
CA ALA A 23 -20.30 28.56 -31.87
C ALA A 23 -18.99 27.76 -31.85
N LEU A 24 -19.00 26.54 -31.32
CA LEU A 24 -17.84 25.65 -31.34
C LEU A 24 -17.72 24.88 -32.67
N SER A 25 -18.70 24.98 -33.58
CA SER A 25 -18.76 24.21 -34.83
C SER A 25 -18.55 22.71 -34.61
N LEU A 26 -19.03 22.19 -33.49
CA LEU A 26 -18.91 20.76 -33.16
C LEU A 26 -20.06 20.03 -33.83
N ASP A 27 -19.72 19.11 -34.73
CA ASP A 27 -20.70 18.18 -35.28
C ASP A 27 -21.16 17.22 -34.17
N PRO A 28 -22.43 16.78 -34.19
CA PRO A 28 -22.89 15.75 -33.29
C PRO A 28 -21.97 14.51 -33.38
N VAL A 29 -21.39 14.17 -32.25
CA VAL A 29 -20.46 13.06 -32.11
C VAL A 29 -21.20 11.74 -32.32
N ALA A 30 -21.14 11.18 -33.53
CA ALA A 30 -21.55 9.79 -33.75
C ALA A 30 -20.48 8.88 -33.14
N THR A 31 -20.84 8.04 -32.17
CA THR A 31 -19.94 6.98 -31.71
C THR A 31 -19.86 5.94 -32.83
N GLU A 32 -18.81 5.98 -33.67
CA GLU A 32 -18.68 5.17 -34.90
C GLU A 32 -18.62 3.64 -34.71
N SER A 33 -18.88 3.08 -33.53
CA SER A 33 -18.60 1.68 -33.21
C SER A 33 -19.78 0.70 -33.30
N GLY A 34 -20.76 0.94 -34.17
CA GLY A 34 -21.85 -0.04 -34.41
C GLY A 34 -22.66 -0.42 -33.16
N ASN A 35 -22.57 0.38 -32.09
CA ASN A 35 -23.27 0.18 -30.85
C ASN A 35 -24.69 0.77 -30.99
N PRO A 36 -25.76 -0.05 -30.96
CA PRO A 36 -27.13 0.44 -31.10
C PRO A 36 -27.60 1.32 -29.91
N MET A 37 -26.75 1.55 -28.91
CA MET A 37 -26.97 2.50 -27.80
C MET A 37 -26.39 3.91 -28.07
N GLY A 38 -25.75 4.13 -29.22
CA GLY A 38 -25.07 5.38 -29.60
C GLY A 38 -26.01 6.43 -30.20
N VAL A 39 -26.89 7.02 -29.38
CA VAL A 39 -27.33 8.40 -29.66
C VAL A 39 -26.10 9.27 -29.43
N GLY A 40 -25.71 10.10 -30.42
CA GLY A 40 -24.50 10.91 -30.32
C GLY A 40 -24.49 11.72 -29.03
N ILE A 41 -23.35 11.86 -28.35
CA ILE A 41 -23.26 12.48 -27.02
C ILE A 41 -23.93 13.86 -27.00
N LEU A 42 -23.71 14.63 -28.06
CA LEU A 42 -24.38 15.91 -28.29
C LEU A 42 -25.84 15.75 -28.70
N ASP A 43 -26.21 14.74 -29.49
CA ASP A 43 -27.61 14.48 -29.88
C ASP A 43 -28.48 14.10 -28.68
N ALA A 44 -27.97 13.31 -27.73
CA ALA A 44 -28.64 13.03 -26.47
C ALA A 44 -28.91 14.34 -25.72
N TYR A 45 -27.89 15.21 -25.66
CA TYR A 45 -27.99 16.54 -25.07
C TYR A 45 -28.94 17.50 -25.82
N TYR A 46 -28.99 17.42 -27.15
CA TYR A 46 -29.85 18.24 -28.00
C TYR A 46 -31.32 17.81 -27.87
N LEU A 47 -31.60 16.50 -27.94
CA LEU A 47 -32.94 15.92 -27.76
C LEU A 47 -33.51 16.21 -26.35
N GLU A 48 -32.64 16.28 -25.35
CA GLU A 48 -32.97 16.55 -23.94
C GLU A 48 -33.45 17.97 -23.67
N SER A 49 -32.99 18.95 -24.44
CA SER A 49 -33.30 20.36 -24.21
C SER A 49 -34.73 20.80 -24.61
N GLY A 50 -35.53 19.88 -25.16
CA GLY A 50 -36.94 20.10 -25.56
C GLY A 50 -37.15 21.26 -26.54
N SER A 51 -36.08 21.80 -27.12
CA SER A 51 -36.09 23.02 -27.91
C SER A 51 -34.95 23.03 -28.92
N ASP A 52 -35.14 23.76 -30.01
CA ASP A 52 -34.09 24.07 -31.00
C ASP A 52 -32.94 24.93 -30.41
N LEU A 53 -32.85 25.10 -29.08
CA LEU A 53 -31.99 26.08 -28.39
C LEU A 53 -30.59 25.55 -28.04
N GLY A 54 -30.31 24.28 -28.28
CA GLY A 54 -28.94 23.74 -28.23
C GLY A 54 -28.39 23.48 -26.82
N CYS A 55 -27.10 23.75 -26.63
CA CYS A 55 -26.43 23.73 -25.33
C CYS A 55 -25.59 24.99 -25.12
N TRP A 56 -25.24 25.27 -23.86
CA TRP A 56 -24.34 26.35 -23.49
C TRP A 56 -22.92 25.83 -23.29
N VAL A 57 -21.96 26.62 -23.74
CA VAL A 57 -20.52 26.36 -23.68
C VAL A 57 -19.91 27.42 -22.78
N HIS A 58 -19.25 26.97 -21.74
CA HIS A 58 -18.48 27.80 -20.82
C HIS A 58 -16.99 27.57 -21.13
N PRO A 59 -16.28 28.56 -21.70
CA PRO A 59 -14.86 28.42 -22.01
C PRO A 59 -14.01 28.43 -20.74
N HIS A 60 -13.08 27.47 -20.63
CA HIS A 60 -12.10 27.46 -19.57
C HIS A 60 -11.03 28.55 -19.79
N ALA A 61 -10.40 29.02 -18.72
CA ALA A 61 -9.44 30.13 -18.77
C ALA A 61 -8.17 29.85 -19.58
N ASN A 62 -7.89 28.58 -19.90
CA ASN A 62 -6.78 28.19 -20.78
C ASN A 62 -7.12 28.31 -22.28
N GLY A 63 -8.35 28.69 -22.63
CA GLY A 63 -8.79 28.90 -24.02
C GLY A 63 -8.91 27.62 -24.85
N LYS A 64 -8.85 26.44 -24.23
CA LYS A 64 -8.79 25.14 -24.93
C LYS A 64 -9.81 24.13 -24.41
N ASP A 65 -10.21 24.22 -23.15
CA ASP A 65 -11.23 23.33 -22.59
C ASP A 65 -12.56 24.03 -22.43
N PHE A 66 -13.61 23.22 -22.33
CA PHE A 66 -14.97 23.71 -22.32
C PHE A 66 -15.81 22.86 -21.38
N VAL A 67 -16.70 23.53 -20.65
CA VAL A 67 -17.79 22.87 -19.92
C VAL A 67 -19.08 23.13 -20.71
N LEU A 68 -19.81 22.07 -21.03
CA LEU A 68 -21.06 22.12 -21.77
C LEU A 68 -22.21 21.84 -20.81
N THR A 69 -23.28 22.63 -20.89
CA THR A 69 -24.47 22.49 -20.04
C THR A 69 -25.75 22.55 -20.87
N PRO A 70 -26.86 21.94 -20.41
CA PRO A 70 -28.11 21.94 -21.16
C PRO A 70 -28.62 23.37 -21.41
N ALA A 71 -29.33 23.62 -22.52
CA ALA A 71 -29.88 24.96 -22.79
C ALA A 71 -30.79 25.48 -21.66
N GLY A 72 -31.49 24.58 -20.96
CA GLY A 72 -32.36 24.91 -19.84
C GLY A 72 -31.67 25.60 -18.66
N TRP A 73 -30.35 25.44 -18.52
CA TRP A 73 -29.57 26.12 -17.48
C TRP A 73 -29.33 27.60 -17.81
N GLY A 74 -29.47 27.99 -19.08
CA GLY A 74 -29.23 29.36 -19.55
C GLY A 74 -27.74 29.72 -19.69
N ALA A 75 -27.47 30.81 -20.42
CA ALA A 75 -26.11 31.36 -20.58
C ALA A 75 -25.51 31.85 -19.25
N ILE A 76 -26.41 32.31 -18.37
CA ILE A 76 -26.11 32.68 -17.00
C ILE A 76 -26.88 31.68 -16.14
N ALA A 77 -26.16 30.67 -15.67
CA ALA A 77 -26.71 29.64 -14.81
C ALA A 77 -27.19 30.23 -13.46
N ASP A 78 -28.19 29.62 -12.85
CA ASP A 78 -28.51 29.92 -11.45
C ASP A 78 -27.36 29.52 -10.52
N ALA A 79 -27.46 29.87 -9.24
CA ALA A 79 -26.37 29.69 -8.30
C ALA A 79 -25.95 28.22 -8.11
N GLU A 80 -26.87 27.28 -8.20
CA GLU A 80 -26.59 25.85 -8.04
C GLU A 80 -25.84 25.32 -9.28
N HIS A 81 -26.41 25.55 -10.46
CA HIS A 81 -25.83 25.15 -11.73
C HIS A 81 -24.47 25.81 -11.99
N GLN A 82 -24.32 27.09 -11.62
CA GLN A 82 -23.03 27.78 -11.67
C GLN A 82 -21.99 27.13 -10.76
N GLY A 83 -22.42 26.63 -9.60
CA GLY A 83 -21.56 25.86 -8.69
C GLY A 83 -20.97 24.61 -9.36
N TRP A 84 -21.78 23.87 -10.12
CA TRP A 84 -21.33 22.69 -10.86
C TRP A 84 -20.37 23.04 -11.99
N ILE A 85 -20.67 24.10 -12.76
CA ILE A 85 -19.76 24.61 -13.80
C ILE A 85 -18.42 24.99 -13.18
N ASP A 86 -18.42 25.74 -12.08
CA ASP A 86 -17.20 26.17 -11.39
C ASP A 86 -16.38 24.98 -10.85
N LEU A 87 -17.06 23.92 -10.38
CA LEU A 87 -16.41 22.68 -9.95
C LEU A 87 -15.80 21.91 -11.12
N ALA A 88 -16.49 21.83 -12.26
CA ALA A 88 -15.97 21.18 -13.46
C ALA A 88 -14.73 21.93 -13.98
N MET A 89 -14.78 23.26 -14.05
CA MET A 89 -13.63 24.10 -14.40
C MET A 89 -12.44 23.87 -13.48
N LYS A 90 -12.68 23.80 -12.17
CA LYS A 90 -11.63 23.50 -11.19
C LYS A 90 -11.10 22.07 -11.33
N GLY A 91 -11.98 21.12 -11.63
CA GLY A 91 -11.66 19.74 -11.97
C GLY A 91 -10.66 19.67 -13.13
N ILE A 92 -11.02 20.26 -14.25
CA ILE A 92 -10.17 20.41 -15.45
C ILE A 92 -8.82 21.02 -15.09
N THR A 93 -8.81 22.17 -14.40
CA THR A 93 -7.56 22.85 -13.99
C THR A 93 -6.65 21.91 -13.20
N ASN A 94 -7.18 21.26 -12.15
CA ASN A 94 -6.37 20.41 -11.28
C ASN A 94 -5.85 19.17 -12.01
N SER A 95 -6.71 18.50 -12.79
CA SER A 95 -6.32 17.32 -13.55
C SER A 95 -5.26 17.66 -14.57
N ARG A 96 -5.41 18.76 -15.34
CA ARG A 96 -4.38 19.22 -16.27
C ARG A 96 -3.08 19.53 -15.56
N ASN A 97 -3.13 20.34 -14.50
CA ASN A 97 -1.93 20.76 -13.78
C ASN A 97 -1.11 19.59 -13.23
N TYR A 98 -1.78 18.49 -12.84
CA TYR A 98 -1.09 17.30 -12.37
C TYR A 98 -0.65 16.41 -13.53
N LEU A 99 -1.58 16.02 -14.42
CA LEU A 99 -1.33 15.02 -15.46
C LEU A 99 -0.29 15.47 -16.48
N THR A 100 -0.21 16.76 -16.80
CA THR A 100 0.85 17.28 -17.70
C THR A 100 2.25 17.25 -17.09
N THR A 101 2.39 17.00 -15.78
CA THR A 101 3.69 16.80 -15.14
C THR A 101 4.24 15.39 -15.32
N ILE A 102 3.37 14.43 -15.65
CA ILE A 102 3.70 13.00 -15.78
C ILE A 102 3.46 12.45 -17.19
N GLY A 103 2.88 13.24 -18.11
CA GLY A 103 2.67 12.85 -19.50
C GLY A 103 2.00 13.96 -20.33
N THR A 104 1.37 13.56 -21.42
CA THR A 104 0.73 14.44 -22.40
C THR A 104 -0.79 14.46 -22.19
N LEU A 105 -1.37 15.66 -22.13
CA LEU A 105 -2.81 15.84 -22.17
C LEU A 105 -3.11 17.02 -23.10
N GLU A 106 -2.78 16.90 -24.37
CA GLU A 106 -2.79 18.02 -25.32
C GLU A 106 -4.07 18.14 -26.13
N SER A 107 -5.03 17.25 -25.97
CA SER A 107 -6.32 17.44 -26.65
C SER A 107 -7.28 18.30 -25.84
N PRO A 108 -8.21 19.03 -26.48
CA PRO A 108 -9.29 19.71 -25.80
C PRO A 108 -10.10 18.77 -24.91
N LEU A 109 -10.49 19.26 -23.74
CA LEU A 109 -11.45 18.58 -22.85
C LEU A 109 -12.82 19.24 -23.01
N TYR A 110 -13.81 18.46 -23.40
CA TYR A 110 -15.22 18.84 -23.44
C TYR A 110 -15.97 18.10 -22.33
N VAL A 111 -16.33 18.82 -21.27
CA VAL A 111 -17.00 18.24 -20.10
C VAL A 111 -18.48 18.60 -20.12
N LEU A 112 -19.35 17.66 -20.44
CA LEU A 112 -20.80 17.82 -20.35
C LEU A 112 -21.24 17.62 -18.90
N VAL A 113 -22.05 18.53 -18.37
CA VAL A 113 -22.54 18.47 -16.98
C VAL A 113 -24.07 18.54 -16.98
N THR A 114 -24.72 17.42 -16.66
CA THR A 114 -26.19 17.29 -16.69
C THR A 114 -26.80 17.07 -15.30
N ASP A 115 -28.07 17.41 -15.14
CA ASP A 115 -28.92 17.14 -13.97
C ASP A 115 -29.63 15.78 -14.05
N ARG A 116 -29.38 14.98 -15.10
CA ARG A 116 -29.93 13.64 -15.25
C ARG A 116 -29.10 12.59 -14.52
N THR A 117 -29.78 11.61 -13.94
CA THR A 117 -29.20 10.37 -13.41
C THR A 117 -28.90 9.39 -14.53
N ALA A 118 -28.01 8.42 -14.26
CA ALA A 118 -27.67 7.33 -15.17
C ALA A 118 -28.92 6.53 -15.57
N ALA A 119 -29.81 6.28 -14.59
CA ALA A 119 -31.05 5.55 -14.80
C ALA A 119 -31.99 6.27 -15.78
N GLU A 120 -32.08 7.60 -15.70
CA GLU A 120 -32.95 8.38 -16.58
C GLU A 120 -32.47 8.34 -18.04
N ILE A 121 -31.15 8.32 -18.28
CA ILE A 121 -30.58 8.25 -19.63
C ILE A 121 -30.36 6.81 -20.12
N GLY A 122 -30.78 5.80 -19.34
CA GLY A 122 -30.61 4.39 -19.69
C GLY A 122 -29.14 3.94 -19.74
N ARG A 123 -28.25 4.61 -19.02
CA ARG A 123 -26.81 4.28 -18.94
C ARG A 123 -26.44 3.78 -17.55
N GLY A 124 -25.29 3.11 -17.45
CA GLY A 124 -24.67 2.75 -16.18
C GLY A 124 -23.61 3.77 -15.77
N GLY A 125 -23.41 3.98 -14.46
CA GLY A 125 -22.32 4.81 -13.93
C GLY A 125 -22.64 6.29 -13.78
N SER A 126 -21.89 6.98 -12.93
CA SER A 126 -22.08 8.41 -12.62
C SER A 126 -21.45 9.36 -13.65
N ALA A 127 -20.56 8.84 -14.49
CA ALA A 127 -19.85 9.57 -15.51
C ALA A 127 -19.33 8.59 -16.59
N GLU A 128 -18.86 9.13 -17.70
CA GLU A 128 -18.24 8.34 -18.78
C GLU A 128 -17.30 9.22 -19.62
N ALA A 129 -16.12 8.70 -19.96
CA ALA A 129 -15.17 9.29 -20.89
C ALA A 129 -15.33 8.72 -22.30
N TYR A 130 -15.18 9.57 -23.30
CA TYR A 130 -15.21 9.21 -24.73
C TYR A 130 -14.02 9.82 -25.46
N TRP A 131 -13.32 8.98 -26.22
CA TRP A 131 -12.07 9.30 -26.90
C TRP A 131 -11.79 8.29 -28.03
N LEU A 132 -11.19 8.63 -29.17
CA LEU A 132 -11.01 9.96 -29.76
C LEU A 132 -12.27 10.28 -30.56
N VAL A 133 -12.91 11.40 -30.26
CA VAL A 133 -13.85 11.98 -31.22
C VAL A 133 -13.29 13.31 -31.68
N ASP A 134 -12.94 13.36 -32.96
CA ASP A 134 -12.37 14.54 -33.64
C ASP A 134 -11.14 15.15 -32.95
N GLY A 135 -10.26 14.31 -32.41
CA GLY A 135 -9.04 14.80 -31.76
C GLY A 135 -9.28 15.41 -30.37
N ALA A 136 -10.44 15.14 -29.75
CA ALA A 136 -10.78 15.66 -28.43
C ALA A 136 -11.25 14.57 -27.45
N CYS A 137 -11.19 14.92 -26.16
CA CYS A 137 -11.71 14.14 -25.06
C CYS A 137 -13.05 14.71 -24.64
N TRP A 138 -14.03 13.82 -24.57
CA TRP A 138 -15.36 14.14 -24.10
C TRP A 138 -15.60 13.42 -22.78
N VAL A 139 -16.13 14.14 -21.80
CA VAL A 139 -16.48 13.57 -20.50
C VAL A 139 -17.92 13.96 -20.22
N GLU A 140 -18.77 12.98 -19.98
CA GLU A 140 -20.14 13.21 -19.49
C GLU A 140 -20.17 13.04 -17.96
N LEU A 141 -20.59 14.07 -17.24
CA LEU A 141 -20.84 14.05 -15.81
C LEU A 141 -22.35 14.13 -15.54
N ARG A 142 -22.87 13.12 -14.85
CA ARG A 142 -24.29 12.97 -14.55
C ARG A 142 -24.61 13.42 -13.13
N GLN A 143 -25.89 13.58 -12.80
CA GLN A 143 -26.34 13.96 -11.46
C GLN A 143 -25.84 12.98 -10.38
N ASP A 144 -25.72 11.70 -10.71
CA ASP A 144 -25.21 10.71 -9.75
C ASP A 144 -23.75 10.99 -9.31
N ALA A 145 -22.94 11.68 -10.13
CA ALA A 145 -21.61 12.13 -9.74
C ALA A 145 -21.66 13.28 -8.72
N GLN A 146 -22.77 14.02 -8.71
CA GLN A 146 -23.01 15.20 -7.87
C GLN A 146 -23.52 14.82 -6.47
N VAL A 147 -24.26 13.72 -6.34
CA VAL A 147 -25.01 13.36 -5.13
C VAL A 147 -24.34 12.23 -4.31
N GLY A 148 -23.04 11.98 -4.53
CA GLY A 148 -22.28 10.85 -3.96
C GLY A 148 -22.85 10.25 -2.67
N ARG A 149 -23.20 8.94 -2.72
CA ARG A 149 -23.89 8.19 -1.66
C ARG A 149 -23.37 8.59 -0.26
N ALA A 150 -24.24 9.25 0.50
CA ALA A 150 -24.09 9.67 1.90
C ALA A 150 -22.79 9.24 2.61
N GLY A 151 -21.79 10.12 2.57
CA GLY A 151 -20.56 10.05 3.36
C GLY A 151 -20.09 11.47 3.72
N PRO A 152 -19.19 11.64 4.72
CA PRO A 152 -18.75 12.96 5.21
C PRO A 152 -18.00 13.83 4.17
N GLU A 153 -17.76 13.30 2.96
CA GLU A 153 -17.10 13.98 1.84
C GLU A 153 -18.05 14.24 0.64
N SER A 154 -19.37 14.14 0.85
CA SER A 154 -20.38 14.21 -0.23
C SER A 154 -20.44 15.57 -0.94
N GLY A 155 -20.63 15.52 -2.26
CA GLY A 155 -20.95 16.66 -3.12
C GLY A 155 -19.75 17.17 -3.94
N PRO A 156 -19.21 18.37 -3.68
CA PRO A 156 -18.20 19.00 -4.53
C PRO A 156 -16.89 18.24 -4.70
N ALA A 157 -16.47 17.53 -3.65
CA ALA A 157 -15.21 16.79 -3.63
C ALA A 157 -15.32 15.56 -4.54
N ASN A 158 -16.36 14.76 -4.35
CA ASN A 158 -16.66 13.58 -5.16
C ASN A 158 -16.81 13.92 -6.64
N PHE A 159 -17.55 14.99 -6.96
CA PHE A 159 -17.73 15.43 -8.34
C PHE A 159 -16.39 15.65 -9.06
N LYS A 160 -15.45 16.33 -8.41
CA LYS A 160 -14.12 16.57 -8.99
C LYS A 160 -13.27 15.32 -9.09
N PHE A 161 -13.39 14.40 -8.13
CA PHE A 161 -12.69 13.11 -8.17
C PHE A 161 -13.19 12.28 -9.37
N VAL A 162 -14.50 12.16 -9.55
CA VAL A 162 -15.10 11.47 -10.70
C VAL A 162 -14.67 12.12 -12.01
N LEU A 163 -14.69 13.46 -12.11
CA LEU A 163 -14.16 14.12 -13.30
C LEU A 163 -12.66 13.85 -13.53
N ALA A 164 -11.85 13.78 -12.47
CA ALA A 164 -10.44 13.41 -12.61
C ALA A 164 -10.24 11.97 -13.08
N HIS A 165 -11.09 11.04 -12.64
CA HIS A 165 -11.14 9.66 -13.13
C HIS A 165 -11.38 9.63 -14.64
N GLU A 166 -12.44 10.29 -15.11
CA GLU A 166 -12.75 10.32 -16.55
C GLU A 166 -11.67 11.01 -17.40
N ILE A 167 -11.09 12.12 -16.90
CA ILE A 167 -9.93 12.75 -17.56
C ILE A 167 -8.71 11.81 -17.53
N GLY A 168 -8.59 10.96 -16.51
CA GLY A 168 -7.59 9.90 -16.39
C GLY A 168 -7.64 8.94 -17.57
N HIS A 169 -8.83 8.46 -17.97
CA HIS A 169 -8.98 7.65 -19.18
C HIS A 169 -8.44 8.37 -20.42
N CYS A 170 -8.83 9.64 -20.63
CA CYS A 170 -8.33 10.44 -21.76
C CYS A 170 -6.80 10.65 -21.73
N PHE A 171 -6.22 10.73 -20.53
CA PHE A 171 -4.77 10.78 -20.36
C PHE A 171 -4.12 9.45 -20.74
N LEU A 172 -4.63 8.31 -20.25
CA LEU A 172 -4.11 6.98 -20.60
C LEU A 172 -4.12 6.78 -22.12
N MET A 173 -5.21 7.16 -22.78
CA MET A 173 -5.34 7.03 -24.22
C MET A 173 -4.35 7.89 -25.03
N GLN A 174 -3.92 9.05 -24.50
CA GLN A 174 -2.90 9.90 -25.14
C GLN A 174 -1.47 9.41 -24.91
N ASN A 175 -1.23 8.68 -23.82
CA ASN A 175 0.12 8.29 -23.39
C ASN A 175 0.44 6.82 -23.65
N ILE A 176 -0.57 5.98 -23.93
CA ILE A 176 -0.40 4.58 -24.28
C ILE A 176 -0.56 4.40 -25.80
N PRO A 177 0.49 3.99 -26.53
CA PRO A 177 0.42 3.83 -27.98
C PRO A 177 -0.59 2.77 -28.44
N ASN A 178 -1.34 3.08 -29.49
CA ASN A 178 -2.39 2.22 -30.04
C ASN A 178 -3.39 1.78 -28.96
N TYR A 179 -3.71 2.69 -28.04
CA TYR A 179 -4.72 2.48 -27.01
C TYR A 179 -6.02 1.98 -27.62
N VAL A 180 -6.64 1.00 -26.98
CA VAL A 180 -7.93 0.48 -27.40
C VAL A 180 -8.84 0.53 -26.18
N PRO A 181 -9.91 1.34 -26.20
CA PRO A 181 -10.79 1.49 -25.05
C PRO A 181 -11.40 0.16 -24.61
N ALA A 182 -11.54 0.01 -23.29
CA ALA A 182 -12.24 -1.08 -22.62
C ALA A 182 -13.66 -1.35 -23.21
N THR A 183 -14.32 -0.31 -23.70
CA THR A 183 -15.66 -0.43 -24.31
C THR A 183 -15.70 -1.29 -25.58
N GLU A 184 -14.56 -1.48 -26.25
CA GLU A 184 -14.46 -2.32 -27.45
C GLU A 184 -13.98 -3.75 -27.14
N TRP A 185 -13.48 -4.01 -25.91
CA TRP A 185 -12.85 -5.26 -25.53
C TRP A 185 -13.16 -5.58 -24.06
N VAL A 186 -13.94 -6.64 -23.86
CA VAL A 186 -13.65 -7.71 -22.89
C VAL A 186 -13.10 -7.26 -21.51
N TYR A 187 -13.77 -7.64 -20.42
CA TYR A 187 -13.35 -7.57 -18.99
C TYR A 187 -11.83 -7.71 -18.64
N THR A 188 -10.99 -8.29 -19.50
CA THR A 188 -9.53 -8.37 -19.38
C THR A 188 -8.83 -7.02 -19.57
N VAL A 189 -9.44 -6.03 -20.23
CA VAL A 189 -8.89 -4.67 -20.42
C VAL A 189 -9.45 -3.70 -19.38
N ASP A 190 -10.74 -3.80 -19.05
CA ASP A 190 -11.44 -2.92 -18.10
C ASP A 190 -10.68 -2.74 -16.78
N TRP A 191 -10.06 -3.80 -16.26
CA TRP A 191 -9.52 -3.74 -14.91
C TRP A 191 -8.35 -2.77 -14.77
N TRP A 192 -7.44 -2.71 -15.74
CA TRP A 192 -6.26 -1.84 -15.65
C TRP A 192 -6.56 -0.44 -16.15
N ASP A 193 -7.49 -0.28 -17.09
CA ASP A 193 -7.97 1.04 -17.52
C ASP A 193 -8.69 1.76 -16.37
N GLU A 194 -9.72 1.13 -15.80
CA GLU A 194 -10.48 1.68 -14.68
C GLU A 194 -9.61 1.87 -13.43
N SER A 195 -8.75 0.89 -13.11
CA SER A 195 -7.84 1.04 -11.97
C SER A 195 -6.76 2.11 -12.20
N GLY A 196 -6.33 2.29 -13.45
CA GLY A 196 -5.40 3.35 -13.84
C GLY A 196 -6.03 4.73 -13.71
N ALA A 197 -7.27 4.88 -14.17
CA ALA A 197 -8.06 6.10 -14.02
C ALA A 197 -8.33 6.46 -12.54
N GLU A 198 -8.71 5.47 -11.72
CA GLU A 198 -8.86 5.64 -10.27
C GLU A 198 -7.53 6.11 -9.64
N PHE A 199 -6.43 5.40 -9.93
CA PHE A 199 -5.11 5.73 -9.39
C PHE A 199 -4.70 7.16 -9.71
N LEU A 200 -4.91 7.60 -10.95
CA LEU A 200 -4.63 8.97 -11.40
C LEU A 200 -5.53 10.00 -10.68
N ALA A 201 -6.82 9.70 -10.52
CA ALA A 201 -7.75 10.56 -9.80
C ALA A 201 -7.33 10.73 -8.32
N ALA A 202 -6.86 9.65 -7.67
CA ALA A 202 -6.34 9.70 -6.32
C ALA A 202 -5.05 10.51 -6.19
N GLN A 203 -4.18 10.52 -7.20
CA GLN A 203 -3.04 11.42 -7.19
C GLN A 203 -3.45 12.90 -7.24
N ILE A 204 -4.50 13.23 -8.00
CA ILE A 204 -5.00 14.60 -8.16
C ILE A 204 -5.76 15.05 -6.89
N TYR A 205 -6.55 14.14 -6.32
CA TYR A 205 -7.42 14.40 -5.16
C TYR A 205 -7.15 13.42 -4.01
N PRO A 206 -5.96 13.47 -3.38
CA PRO A 206 -5.55 12.50 -2.36
C PRO A 206 -6.40 12.51 -1.08
N ARG A 207 -7.17 13.58 -0.85
CA ARG A 207 -8.06 13.72 0.31
C ARG A 207 -9.49 13.29 0.05
N VAL A 208 -9.81 12.90 -1.19
CA VAL A 208 -11.16 12.53 -1.62
C VAL A 208 -11.09 11.16 -2.26
N ASN A 209 -10.31 10.28 -1.63
CA ASN A 209 -9.97 9.00 -2.21
C ASN A 209 -11.18 8.05 -2.10
N ARG A 210 -12.03 8.04 -3.14
CA ARG A 210 -13.18 7.14 -3.25
C ARG A 210 -12.75 5.69 -3.35
N GLU A 211 -11.54 5.44 -3.84
CA GLU A 211 -10.99 4.11 -4.02
C GLU A 211 -10.96 3.32 -2.70
N TYR A 212 -10.90 3.99 -1.54
CA TYR A 212 -10.99 3.34 -0.21
C TYR A 212 -12.27 2.53 -0.02
N ALA A 213 -13.37 2.92 -0.66
CA ALA A 213 -14.62 2.17 -0.62
C ALA A 213 -14.51 0.80 -1.33
N TYR A 214 -13.53 0.67 -2.23
CA TYR A 214 -13.29 -0.51 -3.05
C TYR A 214 -12.05 -1.31 -2.61
N ALA A 215 -11.03 -0.65 -2.07
CA ALA A 215 -9.79 -1.29 -1.61
C ALA A 215 -9.98 -2.29 -0.47
N GLY A 216 -10.93 -2.06 0.44
CA GLY A 216 -11.27 -3.01 1.49
C GLY A 216 -11.87 -4.33 0.99
N ALA A 217 -12.04 -4.49 -0.33
CA ALA A 217 -12.49 -5.71 -0.99
C ALA A 217 -11.53 -6.13 -2.13
N PHE A 218 -10.28 -5.66 -2.10
CA PHE A 218 -9.25 -6.09 -3.04
C PHE A 218 -8.85 -7.54 -2.76
N ASP A 219 -9.34 -8.47 -3.59
CA ASP A 219 -9.20 -9.93 -3.43
C ASP A 219 -7.71 -10.32 -3.47
N LEU A 220 -7.10 -10.42 -2.27
CA LEU A 220 -5.67 -10.69 -2.04
C LEU A 220 -5.31 -12.14 -2.35
N ASP A 221 -6.24 -13.06 -2.07
CA ASP A 221 -6.14 -14.48 -2.34
C ASP A 221 -6.43 -14.80 -3.81
N GLY A 222 -7.06 -13.90 -4.57
CA GLY A 222 -6.86 -13.76 -6.01
C GLY A 222 -7.63 -14.73 -6.90
N ILE A 223 -8.87 -15.09 -6.55
CA ILE A 223 -9.75 -15.80 -7.48
C ILE A 223 -9.98 -14.94 -8.74
N ARG A 224 -9.91 -13.60 -8.63
CA ARG A 224 -10.00 -12.67 -9.76
C ARG A 224 -8.97 -11.56 -9.63
N TRP A 225 -7.84 -11.66 -10.32
CA TRP A 225 -6.94 -10.51 -10.52
C TRP A 225 -7.54 -9.34 -11.34
N PRO A 226 -8.38 -9.57 -12.38
CA PRO A 226 -9.04 -8.45 -13.04
C PRO A 226 -10.12 -7.87 -12.12
N GLN A 227 -9.75 -6.85 -11.35
CA GLN A 227 -10.63 -6.14 -10.44
C GLN A 227 -10.68 -4.66 -10.82
N PRO A 228 -11.59 -4.28 -11.74
CA PRO A 228 -11.87 -2.88 -12.00
C PRO A 228 -12.11 -2.13 -10.69
N TYR A 229 -11.57 -0.92 -10.60
CA TYR A 229 -11.64 -0.05 -9.42
C TYR A 229 -10.92 -0.54 -8.16
N ARG A 230 -10.37 -1.76 -8.12
CA ARG A 230 -9.69 -2.29 -6.92
C ARG A 230 -8.20 -2.50 -7.13
N ALA A 231 -7.76 -2.85 -8.34
CA ALA A 231 -6.35 -3.07 -8.63
C ALA A 231 -5.50 -1.79 -8.57
N TYR A 232 -6.12 -0.62 -8.39
CA TYR A 232 -5.43 0.64 -8.15
C TYR A 232 -4.47 0.54 -6.94
N VAL A 233 -4.77 -0.29 -5.92
CA VAL A 233 -3.90 -0.47 -4.75
C VAL A 233 -2.53 -1.04 -5.13
N VAL A 234 -2.49 -1.88 -6.17
CA VAL A 234 -1.26 -2.43 -6.74
C VAL A 234 -0.47 -1.32 -7.42
N LEU A 235 -1.15 -0.48 -8.20
CA LEU A 235 -0.56 0.67 -8.89
C LEU A 235 -0.01 1.69 -7.90
N GLN A 236 -0.74 1.95 -6.82
CA GLN A 236 -0.30 2.85 -5.76
C GLN A 236 0.94 2.30 -5.03
N HIS A 237 0.97 1.00 -4.71
CA HIS A 237 2.18 0.39 -4.14
C HIS A 237 3.36 0.43 -5.11
N TYR A 238 3.10 0.22 -6.40
CA TYR A 238 4.11 0.37 -7.46
C TYR A 238 4.65 1.80 -7.50
N ALA A 239 3.78 2.82 -7.47
CA ALA A 239 4.20 4.22 -7.42
C ALA A 239 5.02 4.56 -6.16
N ASN A 240 4.66 3.99 -4.99
CA ASN A 240 5.37 4.22 -3.73
C ASN A 240 6.79 3.63 -3.71
N THR A 241 7.00 2.51 -4.42
CA THR A 241 8.28 1.81 -4.49
C THR A 241 9.14 2.26 -5.68
N HIS A 242 8.49 2.83 -6.69
CA HIS A 242 9.08 3.30 -7.94
C HIS A 242 8.69 4.78 -8.16
N SER A 243 7.86 5.06 -9.15
CA SER A 243 7.36 6.39 -9.44
C SER A 243 6.02 6.35 -10.19
N VAL A 244 5.30 7.47 -10.19
CA VAL A 244 4.05 7.61 -10.97
C VAL A 244 4.30 7.44 -12.47
N ALA A 245 5.43 7.91 -12.98
CA ALA A 245 5.79 7.73 -14.40
C ALA A 245 6.00 6.25 -14.76
N GLU A 246 6.59 5.47 -13.84
CA GLU A 246 6.76 4.03 -14.05
C GLU A 246 5.43 3.26 -13.98
N VAL A 247 4.41 3.78 -13.28
CA VAL A 247 3.05 3.23 -13.37
C VAL A 247 2.50 3.38 -14.79
N ILE A 248 2.71 4.51 -15.47
CA ILE A 248 2.23 4.68 -16.85
C ILE A 248 2.92 3.69 -17.80
N ALA A 249 4.22 3.49 -17.65
CA ALA A 249 4.96 2.47 -18.41
C ALA A 249 4.44 1.05 -18.12
N LEU A 250 4.07 0.77 -16.86
CA LEU A 250 3.44 -0.50 -16.48
C LEU A 250 2.07 -0.68 -17.14
N LEU A 251 1.24 0.37 -17.17
CA LEU A 251 -0.08 0.34 -17.84
C LEU A 251 0.03 0.21 -19.36
N GLU A 252 1.00 0.88 -20.00
CA GLU A 252 1.32 0.66 -21.41
C GLU A 252 1.69 -0.80 -21.68
N TRP A 253 2.50 -1.37 -20.79
CA TRP A 253 2.92 -2.74 -20.93
C TRP A 253 1.75 -3.73 -20.70
N PHE A 254 0.86 -3.48 -19.74
CA PHE A 254 -0.40 -4.21 -19.60
C PHE A 254 -1.27 -4.11 -20.85
N HIS A 255 -1.35 -2.93 -21.47
CA HIS A 255 -2.09 -2.76 -22.72
C HIS A 255 -1.50 -3.62 -23.85
N VAL A 256 -0.18 -3.58 -24.05
CA VAL A 256 0.50 -4.33 -25.12
C VAL A 256 0.31 -5.84 -24.95
N VAL A 257 0.46 -6.36 -23.73
CA VAL A 257 0.32 -7.80 -23.47
C VAL A 257 -1.16 -8.21 -23.43
N GLY A 258 -2.06 -7.33 -22.98
CA GLY A 258 -3.50 -7.56 -22.85
C GLY A 258 -4.24 -7.69 -24.17
N LYS A 259 -3.71 -7.12 -25.27
CA LYS A 259 -4.23 -7.29 -26.64
C LYS A 259 -4.36 -8.75 -27.11
N VAL A 260 -3.73 -9.69 -26.40
CA VAL A 260 -3.70 -11.12 -26.74
C VAL A 260 -4.76 -11.93 -25.97
N ALA A 261 -5.51 -11.32 -25.05
CA ALA A 261 -6.45 -12.00 -24.16
C ALA A 261 -7.92 -11.66 -24.47
N ASP A 262 -8.61 -12.58 -25.16
CA ASP A 262 -10.07 -12.57 -25.33
C ASP A 262 -10.78 -13.00 -24.03
N ARG A 263 -12.05 -12.60 -23.85
CA ARG A 263 -12.86 -12.77 -22.63
C ARG A 263 -13.03 -14.22 -22.27
N ASP A 264 -13.23 -14.99 -23.33
CA ASP A 264 -13.53 -16.41 -23.28
C ASP A 264 -12.24 -17.23 -23.40
N ASP A 265 -11.09 -16.58 -23.62
CA ASP A 265 -9.76 -17.19 -23.66
C ASP A 265 -9.10 -17.08 -22.28
N THR A 266 -9.54 -17.96 -21.38
CA THR A 266 -8.95 -18.12 -20.04
C THR A 266 -7.44 -18.39 -20.14
N ASP A 267 -6.99 -19.11 -21.17
CA ASP A 267 -5.57 -19.35 -21.43
C ASP A 267 -4.84 -18.07 -21.84
N GLY A 268 -5.49 -17.18 -22.58
CA GLY A 268 -5.00 -15.84 -22.94
C GLY A 268 -4.80 -14.95 -21.73
N LEU A 269 -5.76 -14.96 -20.81
CA LEU A 269 -5.64 -14.27 -19.52
C LEU A 269 -4.49 -14.85 -18.67
N PHE A 270 -4.31 -16.18 -18.66
CA PHE A 270 -3.16 -16.80 -17.99
C PHE A 270 -1.83 -16.48 -18.68
N ARG A 271 -1.76 -16.45 -20.02
CA ARG A 271 -0.56 -16.02 -20.76
C ARG A 271 -0.21 -14.56 -20.44
N PHE A 272 -1.21 -13.70 -20.36
CA PHE A 272 -1.05 -12.32 -19.92
C PHE A 272 -0.44 -12.26 -18.52
N PHE A 273 -1.03 -12.96 -17.55
CA PHE A 273 -0.47 -13.02 -16.20
C PHE A 273 0.93 -13.62 -16.15
N ASN A 274 1.18 -14.73 -16.85
CA ASN A 274 2.51 -15.33 -16.90
C ASN A 274 3.54 -14.36 -17.49
N ALA A 275 3.20 -13.60 -18.54
CA ALA A 275 4.09 -12.56 -19.06
C ALA A 275 4.36 -11.43 -18.04
N ILE A 276 3.40 -11.10 -17.17
CA ILE A 276 3.57 -10.17 -16.04
C ILE A 276 4.53 -10.75 -15.02
N TYR A 277 4.34 -12.01 -14.65
CA TYR A 277 5.12 -12.63 -13.59
C TYR A 277 6.51 -13.10 -14.03
N ASP A 278 6.68 -13.44 -15.30
CA ASP A 278 7.97 -13.79 -15.89
C ASP A 278 8.87 -12.54 -16.07
N HIS A 279 8.32 -11.34 -15.87
CA HIS A 279 9.13 -10.14 -15.75
C HIS A 279 10.06 -10.28 -14.52
N PRO A 280 11.39 -10.23 -14.67
CA PRO A 280 12.34 -10.65 -13.63
C PRO A 280 12.17 -9.99 -12.26
N SER A 281 11.62 -8.79 -12.21
CA SER A 281 11.38 -8.00 -10.99
C SER A 281 9.92 -7.98 -10.51
N PHE A 282 8.94 -8.41 -11.32
CA PHE A 282 7.54 -8.21 -10.98
C PHE A 282 7.05 -9.19 -9.92
N GLY A 283 7.50 -10.45 -9.94
CA GLY A 283 7.09 -11.41 -8.91
C GLY A 283 7.60 -11.06 -7.51
N ASP A 284 8.83 -10.52 -7.39
CA ASP A 284 9.34 -10.00 -6.12
C ASP A 284 8.53 -8.78 -5.65
N PHE A 285 8.27 -7.83 -6.55
CA PHE A 285 7.40 -6.68 -6.30
C PHE A 285 6.01 -7.12 -5.83
N TYR A 286 5.40 -8.10 -6.52
CA TYR A 286 4.05 -8.54 -6.22
C TYR A 286 3.97 -9.23 -4.86
N HIS A 287 4.98 -10.02 -4.50
CA HIS A 287 5.08 -10.59 -3.16
C HIS A 287 5.14 -9.51 -2.08
N ASP A 288 6.02 -8.53 -2.26
CA ASP A 288 6.13 -7.39 -1.33
C ASP A 288 4.81 -6.61 -1.25
N PHE A 289 4.15 -6.34 -2.38
CA PHE A 289 2.83 -5.74 -2.42
C PHE A 289 1.82 -6.53 -1.59
N ALA A 290 1.67 -7.83 -1.85
CA ALA A 290 0.64 -8.66 -1.22
C ALA A 290 0.83 -8.69 0.30
N VAL A 291 2.07 -8.81 0.77
CA VAL A 291 2.39 -8.77 2.20
C VAL A 291 2.19 -7.38 2.78
N THR A 292 2.61 -6.33 2.09
CA THR A 292 2.45 -4.95 2.54
C THR A 292 0.98 -4.55 2.65
N HIS A 293 0.15 -4.96 1.69
CA HIS A 293 -1.29 -4.74 1.70
C HIS A 293 -1.98 -5.58 2.80
N TYR A 294 -1.62 -6.86 2.95
CA TYR A 294 -2.09 -7.69 4.08
C TYR A 294 -1.78 -7.07 5.45
N ARG A 295 -0.70 -6.29 5.56
CA ARG A 295 -0.31 -5.59 6.80
C ARG A 295 -0.94 -4.21 6.95
N SER A 296 -1.80 -3.80 6.02
CA SER A 296 -2.40 -2.45 5.95
C SER A 296 -1.33 -1.34 5.91
N ARG A 297 -0.25 -1.56 5.14
CA ARG A 297 0.90 -0.64 5.07
C ARG A 297 1.09 0.05 3.72
N VAL A 298 0.26 -0.26 2.73
CA VAL A 298 0.27 0.48 1.46
C VAL A 298 -0.23 1.90 1.76
N GLN A 299 0.60 2.89 1.48
CA GLN A 299 0.22 4.30 1.63
C GLN A 299 -0.52 4.76 0.39
N ASP A 300 -1.59 5.53 0.56
CA ASP A 300 -2.25 6.24 -0.51
C ASP A 300 -1.48 7.51 -0.91
N ALA A 301 -1.94 8.20 -1.95
CA ALA A 301 -1.40 9.47 -2.39
C ALA A 301 -1.44 10.59 -1.33
N GLY A 302 -2.29 10.47 -0.30
CA GLY A 302 -2.39 11.39 0.84
C GLY A 302 -1.49 11.05 2.01
N GLY A 303 -0.79 9.91 1.97
CA GLY A 303 0.01 9.34 3.06
C GLY A 303 -0.79 8.55 4.11
N GLY A 304 -2.10 8.39 3.92
CA GLY A 304 -2.95 7.50 4.71
C GLY A 304 -2.71 6.03 4.34
N ALA A 305 -3.05 5.10 5.23
CA ALA A 305 -2.97 3.68 4.92
C ALA A 305 -4.22 3.22 4.17
N ILE A 306 -4.04 2.62 3.01
CA ILE A 306 -5.13 2.00 2.25
C ILE A 306 -5.69 0.83 3.07
N PRO A 307 -7.02 0.75 3.27
CA PRO A 307 -7.63 -0.36 3.99
C PRO A 307 -7.44 -1.65 3.20
N ARG A 308 -7.15 -2.72 3.94
CA ARG A 308 -7.13 -4.09 3.39
C ARG A 308 -8.47 -4.78 3.59
N GLU A 309 -8.61 -5.93 2.97
CA GLU A 309 -9.71 -6.85 3.21
C GLU A 309 -9.87 -7.21 4.69
N ALA A 310 -11.11 -7.18 5.17
CA ALA A 310 -11.42 -7.50 6.56
C ALA A 310 -11.02 -8.92 6.93
N TYR A 311 -11.12 -9.85 5.98
CA TYR A 311 -10.86 -11.28 6.17
C TYR A 311 -10.00 -11.80 5.03
N VAL A 312 -8.90 -12.46 5.38
CA VAL A 312 -8.07 -13.23 4.46
C VAL A 312 -7.91 -14.58 5.14
N ASP A 313 -8.45 -15.62 4.51
CA ASP A 313 -8.50 -16.94 5.14
C ASP A 313 -7.11 -17.59 5.19
N SER A 314 -6.80 -18.19 6.34
CA SER A 314 -5.67 -19.10 6.42
C SER A 314 -5.92 -20.29 5.51
N HIS A 315 -4.99 -20.57 4.63
CA HIS A 315 -5.06 -21.71 3.73
C HIS A 315 -4.73 -23.02 4.44
N TRP A 316 -3.87 -22.92 5.45
CA TRP A 316 -3.51 -24.03 6.31
C TRP A 316 -3.08 -23.52 7.68
N SER A 317 -3.27 -24.36 8.70
CA SER A 317 -2.79 -24.13 10.06
C SER A 317 -2.24 -25.44 10.60
N VAL A 318 -1.01 -25.40 11.10
CA VAL A 318 -0.29 -26.60 11.58
C VAL A 318 0.31 -26.32 12.95
N ARG A 319 -0.02 -27.18 13.92
CA ARG A 319 0.68 -27.25 15.19
C ARG A 319 1.91 -28.14 15.03
N LEU A 320 3.10 -27.58 15.25
CA LEU A 320 4.35 -28.34 15.18
C LEU A 320 4.38 -29.39 16.29
N ALA A 321 4.84 -30.60 15.98
CA ALA A 321 4.92 -31.70 16.93
C ALA A 321 6.17 -32.57 16.68
N GLY A 322 6.68 -33.20 17.74
CA GLY A 322 7.94 -33.94 17.67
C GLY A 322 9.18 -33.03 17.61
N GLU A 323 10.38 -33.60 17.79
CA GLU A 323 11.63 -32.83 17.79
C GLU A 323 12.01 -32.32 16.39
N SER A 324 11.56 -32.98 15.33
CA SER A 324 11.74 -32.55 13.95
C SER A 324 10.65 -33.11 13.06
N GLY A 325 10.43 -32.45 11.92
CA GLY A 325 9.43 -32.88 10.95
C GLY A 325 9.41 -32.03 9.70
N VAL A 326 8.35 -32.22 8.92
CA VAL A 326 8.10 -31.50 7.67
C VAL A 326 6.63 -31.10 7.64
N VAL A 327 6.37 -29.84 7.32
CA VAL A 327 5.03 -29.35 7.02
C VAL A 327 4.79 -29.46 5.52
N PRO A 328 3.85 -30.32 5.06
CA PRO A 328 3.48 -30.36 3.66
C PRO A 328 2.64 -29.13 3.31
N ILE A 329 3.03 -28.43 2.25
CA ILE A 329 2.33 -27.24 1.76
C ILE A 329 1.77 -27.56 0.37
N ALA A 330 0.47 -27.35 0.21
CA ALA A 330 -0.20 -27.38 -1.07
C ALA A 330 -0.61 -25.96 -1.43
N LEU A 331 -0.13 -25.49 -2.58
CA LEU A 331 -0.57 -24.23 -3.14
C LEU A 331 -1.65 -24.53 -4.17
N VAL A 332 -2.88 -24.13 -3.90
CA VAL A 332 -4.04 -24.44 -4.74
C VAL A 332 -4.01 -23.52 -5.97
N PRO A 333 -4.47 -23.99 -7.16
CA PRO A 333 -4.80 -23.11 -8.28
C PRO A 333 -5.55 -21.86 -7.85
N ALA A 334 -5.31 -20.74 -8.54
CA ALA A 334 -5.92 -19.43 -8.31
C ALA A 334 -5.46 -18.66 -7.07
N ASN A 335 -4.89 -19.31 -6.05
CA ASN A 335 -4.48 -18.57 -4.86
C ASN A 335 -3.21 -17.75 -5.12
N ARG A 336 -3.27 -16.43 -5.02
CA ARG A 336 -2.12 -15.56 -5.31
C ARG A 336 -1.32 -15.24 -4.05
N LEU A 337 -2.01 -15.06 -2.93
CA LEU A 337 -1.43 -15.04 -1.59
C LEU A 337 -1.93 -16.25 -0.79
N VAL A 338 -1.01 -17.13 -0.44
CA VAL A 338 -1.26 -18.26 0.46
C VAL A 338 -0.74 -17.90 1.85
N LEU A 339 -1.66 -17.88 2.81
CA LEU A 339 -1.38 -17.60 4.21
C LEU A 339 -1.40 -18.89 5.03
N GLY A 340 -0.28 -19.19 5.68
CA GLY A 340 -0.14 -20.33 6.58
C GLY A 340 0.12 -19.93 8.02
N TYR A 341 -0.48 -20.63 8.97
CA TYR A 341 -0.20 -20.46 10.40
C TYR A 341 0.55 -21.65 10.97
N LEU A 342 1.60 -21.37 11.73
CA LEU A 342 2.36 -22.34 12.49
C LEU A 342 2.20 -22.07 13.96
N THR A 343 1.76 -23.08 14.71
CA THR A 343 1.74 -23.04 16.17
C THR A 343 2.96 -23.76 16.70
N VAL A 344 3.88 -23.00 17.30
CA VAL A 344 5.03 -23.50 18.06
C VAL A 344 4.55 -23.84 19.47
N PRO A 345 4.67 -25.10 19.92
CA PRO A 345 4.22 -25.50 21.25
C PRO A 345 4.92 -24.73 22.39
N ALA A 346 4.18 -24.48 23.47
CA ALA A 346 4.75 -23.95 24.70
C ALA A 346 5.98 -24.75 25.16
N GLY A 347 7.03 -24.04 25.58
CA GLY A 347 8.30 -24.62 26.04
C GLY A 347 9.30 -24.94 24.93
N TYR A 348 9.07 -24.52 23.69
CA TYR A 348 9.96 -24.77 22.55
C TYR A 348 10.25 -23.50 21.75
N ASP A 349 11.45 -23.39 21.20
CA ASP A 349 11.72 -22.57 20.02
C ASP A 349 11.67 -23.47 18.78
N ALA A 350 11.33 -22.92 17.63
CA ALA A 350 11.34 -23.66 16.37
C ALA A 350 12.46 -23.13 15.47
N HIS A 351 13.19 -24.01 14.80
CA HIS A 351 14.01 -23.64 13.64
C HIS A 351 13.24 -24.07 12.41
N LEU A 352 12.81 -23.10 11.62
CA LEU A 352 12.06 -23.33 10.39
C LEU A 352 13.01 -23.21 9.22
N GLY A 353 13.07 -24.22 8.36
CA GLY A 353 13.70 -24.10 7.04
C GLY A 353 12.71 -23.54 6.02
N PRO A 354 13.20 -22.84 4.97
CA PRO A 354 12.35 -22.34 3.91
C PRO A 354 11.54 -23.47 3.23
N PRO A 355 10.35 -23.19 2.69
CA PRO A 355 9.65 -24.12 1.82
C PRO A 355 10.49 -24.51 0.59
N GLU A 356 10.71 -25.81 0.43
CA GLU A 356 11.55 -26.43 -0.61
C GLU A 356 10.80 -27.55 -1.35
N GLY A 357 11.38 -28.06 -2.45
CA GLY A 357 10.88 -29.24 -3.17
C GLY A 357 10.03 -28.96 -4.41
N SER A 358 9.79 -27.69 -4.74
CA SER A 358 9.14 -27.30 -5.99
C SER A 358 10.14 -27.02 -7.11
N PRO A 359 9.93 -27.54 -8.34
CA PRO A 359 10.70 -27.13 -9.50
C PRO A 359 10.31 -25.74 -10.04
N LYS A 360 9.22 -25.15 -9.51
CA LYS A 360 8.69 -23.87 -9.98
C LYS A 360 8.90 -22.76 -8.92
N ARG A 361 9.21 -21.54 -9.37
CA ARG A 361 9.53 -20.36 -8.53
C ARG A 361 8.32 -19.87 -7.72
N HIS A 362 8.45 -19.85 -6.40
CA HIS A 362 7.52 -19.18 -5.49
C HIS A 362 8.28 -18.13 -4.67
N TYR A 363 7.54 -17.19 -4.09
CA TYR A 363 8.09 -16.17 -3.20
C TYR A 363 7.58 -16.42 -1.80
N GLN A 364 8.43 -16.17 -0.81
CA GLN A 364 8.14 -16.56 0.56
C GLN A 364 8.67 -15.56 1.56
N SER A 365 7.86 -15.31 2.58
CA SER A 365 8.23 -14.49 3.73
C SER A 365 7.70 -15.10 5.01
N LEU A 366 8.39 -14.81 6.11
CA LEU A 366 8.03 -15.27 7.44
C LEU A 366 7.73 -14.06 8.32
N PHE A 367 6.64 -14.14 9.08
CA PHE A 367 6.29 -13.13 10.08
C PHE A 367 6.11 -13.78 11.43
N GLU A 368 6.80 -13.22 12.43
CA GLU A 368 6.86 -13.79 13.76
C GLU A 368 7.09 -12.68 14.78
N ASN A 369 6.31 -12.63 15.85
CA ASN A 369 6.57 -11.74 16.99
C ASN A 369 6.80 -10.27 16.58
N GLY A 370 6.09 -9.79 15.54
CA GLY A 370 6.23 -8.45 14.98
C GLY A 370 7.41 -8.25 14.01
N ARG A 371 8.31 -9.23 13.89
CA ARG A 371 9.41 -9.25 12.93
C ARG A 371 8.93 -9.81 11.60
N TYR A 372 9.28 -9.10 10.52
CA TYR A 372 9.07 -9.54 9.14
C TYR A 372 10.40 -9.94 8.54
N LEU A 373 10.44 -11.11 7.91
CA LEU A 373 11.57 -11.64 7.18
C LEU A 373 11.16 -11.80 5.73
N GLU A 374 11.51 -10.78 4.95
CA GLU A 374 11.36 -10.76 3.49
C GLU A 374 12.37 -11.72 2.85
N GLY A 375 11.94 -12.44 1.80
CA GLY A 375 12.83 -13.32 1.05
C GLY A 375 13.45 -14.40 1.94
N TRP A 376 12.61 -15.12 2.67
CA TRP A 376 13.07 -16.11 3.65
C TRP A 376 13.80 -17.28 2.96
N GLU A 377 15.13 -17.20 2.88
CA GLU A 377 15.98 -18.15 2.11
C GLU A 377 16.78 -19.13 2.97
N ARG A 378 16.79 -18.95 4.29
CA ARG A 378 17.62 -19.73 5.22
C ARG A 378 16.84 -20.13 6.44
N GLU A 379 17.32 -21.19 7.09
CA GLU A 379 16.78 -21.59 8.38
C GLU A 379 16.71 -20.40 9.35
N THR A 380 15.54 -20.23 9.96
CA THR A 380 15.24 -19.13 10.87
C THR A 380 14.71 -19.68 12.18
N ARG A 381 15.29 -19.20 13.28
CA ARG A 381 14.79 -19.46 14.62
C ARG A 381 13.59 -18.57 14.93
N VAL A 382 12.46 -19.23 15.20
CA VAL A 382 11.23 -18.70 15.75
C VAL A 382 11.21 -18.91 17.26
N GLY A 383 11.17 -17.81 18.00
CA GLY A 383 11.11 -17.80 19.46
C GLY A 383 9.72 -18.17 19.97
N GLY A 384 9.61 -19.28 20.69
CA GLY A 384 8.37 -19.65 21.35
C GLY A 384 8.21 -19.03 22.74
N ASN A 385 7.15 -19.40 23.45
CA ASN A 385 6.85 -18.96 24.81
C ASN A 385 6.85 -20.17 25.76
N CYS A 386 7.18 -19.97 27.03
CA CYS A 386 7.23 -21.05 28.02
C CYS A 386 5.87 -21.51 28.53
N GLU A 387 4.91 -20.60 28.57
CA GLU A 387 3.61 -20.79 29.20
C GLU A 387 2.51 -21.02 28.18
N HIS A 388 2.67 -20.48 26.97
CA HIS A 388 1.66 -20.50 25.92
C HIS A 388 2.29 -20.87 24.58
N ASP A 389 1.45 -21.32 23.65
CA ASP A 389 1.91 -21.53 22.29
C ASP A 389 2.23 -20.19 21.62
N SER A 390 3.22 -20.21 20.74
CA SER A 390 3.57 -19.07 19.90
C SER A 390 3.11 -19.30 18.47
N GLU A 391 2.84 -18.22 17.75
CA GLU A 391 2.40 -18.27 16.36
C GLU A 391 3.44 -17.64 15.43
N ALA A 392 3.66 -18.29 14.29
CA ALA A 392 4.36 -17.72 13.15
C ALA A 392 3.45 -17.81 11.92
N MET A 393 3.48 -16.76 11.09
CA MET A 393 2.74 -16.70 9.83
C MET A 393 3.72 -16.85 8.67
N VAL A 394 3.37 -17.73 7.73
CA VAL A 394 4.10 -17.93 6.48
C VAL A 394 3.28 -17.32 5.36
N PHE A 395 3.91 -16.43 4.59
CA PHE A 395 3.33 -15.84 3.39
C PHE A 395 3.99 -16.49 2.18
N LEU A 396 3.17 -16.99 1.27
CA LEU A 396 3.63 -17.54 0.00
C LEU A 396 2.86 -16.87 -1.12
N THR A 397 3.56 -16.43 -2.16
CA THR A 397 2.90 -16.03 -3.40
C THR A 397 3.40 -16.89 -4.55
N HIS A 398 2.47 -17.25 -5.42
CA HIS A 398 2.77 -18.05 -6.61
C HIS A 398 1.84 -17.70 -7.76
N HIS A 399 2.26 -18.09 -8.96
CA HIS A 399 1.51 -17.77 -10.18
C HIS A 399 1.06 -18.96 -11.00
N PHE A 400 1.20 -20.17 -10.45
CA PHE A 400 0.86 -21.41 -11.13
C PHE A 400 -0.63 -21.63 -11.30
N GLU A 401 -1.04 -21.77 -12.57
CA GLU A 401 -2.39 -22.14 -12.99
C GLU A 401 -2.85 -23.47 -12.37
N THR A 402 -1.97 -24.48 -12.36
CA THR A 402 -2.29 -25.81 -11.81
C THR A 402 -1.99 -25.95 -10.31
N GLY A 403 -1.64 -24.84 -9.64
CA GLY A 403 -1.12 -24.87 -8.29
C GLY A 403 0.26 -25.54 -8.21
N MET A 404 0.66 -25.86 -6.98
CA MET A 404 1.92 -26.50 -6.65
C MET A 404 1.70 -27.53 -5.53
N THR A 405 2.14 -28.76 -5.76
CA THR A 405 2.17 -29.81 -4.75
C THR A 405 3.61 -30.23 -4.48
N GLY A 406 3.84 -30.84 -3.32
CA GLY A 406 5.17 -31.33 -2.94
C GLY A 406 6.09 -30.27 -2.33
N LEU A 407 5.60 -29.05 -2.10
CA LEU A 407 6.32 -28.07 -1.30
C LEU A 407 6.36 -28.55 0.16
N GLN A 408 7.54 -28.54 0.74
CA GLN A 408 7.83 -29.09 2.05
C GLN A 408 8.62 -28.06 2.85
N MET A 409 8.18 -27.78 4.07
CA MET A 409 8.86 -26.87 4.97
C MET A 409 9.40 -27.66 6.16
N PRO A 410 10.72 -27.92 6.21
CA PRO A 410 11.31 -28.65 7.31
C PRO A 410 11.33 -27.81 8.59
N TYR A 411 11.21 -28.45 9.74
CA TYR A 411 11.36 -27.79 11.03
C TYR A 411 12.08 -28.68 12.05
N THR A 412 12.71 -28.04 13.03
CA THR A 412 13.15 -28.67 14.27
C THR A 412 12.64 -27.88 15.47
N LEU A 413 12.28 -28.57 16.55
CA LEU A 413 11.90 -27.97 17.82
C LEU A 413 13.03 -28.12 18.83
N GLU A 414 13.51 -27.00 19.35
CA GLU A 414 14.50 -26.93 20.40
C GLU A 414 13.79 -26.57 21.71
N LYS A 415 13.99 -27.35 22.78
CA LYS A 415 13.41 -26.99 24.09
C LYS A 415 13.90 -25.61 24.50
N LYS A 416 12.96 -24.72 24.82
CA LYS A 416 13.24 -23.38 25.28
C LYS A 416 13.68 -23.45 26.75
N CYS A 417 14.80 -22.80 27.03
CA CYS A 417 15.46 -22.84 28.32
C CYS A 417 15.78 -21.43 28.82
N PRO A 418 15.42 -21.07 30.06
CA PRO A 418 14.61 -21.81 31.03
C PRO A 418 13.09 -21.59 30.83
N CYS A 419 12.29 -22.65 30.93
CA CYS A 419 10.83 -22.58 31.04
C CYS A 419 10.36 -23.23 32.34
N GLY A 420 10.03 -22.41 33.34
CA GLY A 420 9.63 -22.84 34.70
C GLY A 420 10.80 -23.15 35.64
N ASP A 421 10.51 -23.85 36.75
CA ASP A 421 11.49 -24.30 37.77
C ASP A 421 12.43 -25.43 37.28
N GLN A 422 12.47 -25.70 35.96
CA GLN A 422 13.43 -26.64 35.41
C GLN A 422 14.84 -26.14 35.72
N GLU A 423 15.60 -26.95 36.46
CA GLU A 423 16.97 -26.61 36.82
C GLU A 423 17.75 -26.24 35.55
N ILE A 424 18.43 -25.09 35.61
CA ILE A 424 19.37 -24.64 34.56
C ILE A 424 20.37 -25.76 34.18
N SER A 425 20.60 -26.73 35.08
CA SER A 425 21.42 -27.92 34.89
C SER A 425 21.02 -28.77 33.67
N ASP A 426 19.71 -28.97 33.42
CA ASP A 426 19.22 -29.77 32.28
C ASP A 426 19.42 -29.06 30.93
N CYS A 427 19.46 -27.73 30.95
CA CYS A 427 19.70 -26.90 29.78
C CYS A 427 21.19 -26.72 29.45
N CYS A 428 22.08 -26.93 30.43
CA CYS A 428 23.54 -26.73 30.29
C CYS A 428 24.30 -27.98 29.77
N MET A 429 23.64 -29.13 29.57
CA MET A 429 24.33 -30.43 29.50
C MET A 429 24.36 -31.13 28.13
N LYS A 430 23.96 -30.49 27.02
CA LYS A 430 24.21 -31.04 25.67
C LYS A 430 25.23 -30.21 24.89
N PRO A 431 26.51 -30.65 24.79
CA PRO A 431 27.42 -30.09 23.81
C PRO A 431 26.88 -30.36 22.40
N ARG A 432 26.79 -29.33 21.55
CA ARG A 432 26.52 -29.49 20.11
C ARG A 432 27.63 -30.35 19.51
N THR A 433 27.31 -31.57 19.12
CA THR A 433 28.23 -32.46 18.40
C THR A 433 28.34 -32.13 16.91
N SER A 434 27.57 -31.16 16.40
CA SER A 434 27.50 -30.82 14.97
C SER A 434 28.55 -29.83 14.46
N ASP A 435 29.32 -29.16 15.34
CA ASP A 435 30.31 -28.15 14.93
C ASP A 435 31.76 -28.68 14.91
N LEU A 436 31.98 -29.99 15.09
CA LEU A 436 33.31 -30.60 14.98
C LEU A 436 33.63 -30.98 13.54
N GLN A 437 34.45 -30.17 12.88
CA GLN A 437 35.12 -30.54 11.63
C GLN A 437 35.97 -31.82 11.85
N PRO A 438 35.89 -32.83 10.96
CA PRO A 438 36.75 -33.99 11.04
C PRO A 438 38.16 -33.61 10.56
N GLY A 439 39.14 -33.54 11.48
CA GLY A 439 40.52 -33.27 11.06
C GLY A 439 41.58 -33.06 12.13
N HIS A 440 41.24 -32.88 13.41
CA HIS A 440 42.25 -32.69 14.45
C HIS A 440 42.30 -33.85 15.44
N ASP A 441 43.39 -34.61 15.32
CA ASP A 441 43.79 -35.69 16.21
C ASP A 441 44.30 -35.11 17.54
N HIS A 442 43.43 -35.11 18.56
CA HIS A 442 43.83 -34.86 19.94
C HIS A 442 43.52 -36.08 20.80
N ARG A 443 44.60 -36.69 21.32
CA ARG A 443 44.56 -37.80 22.29
C ARG A 443 43.84 -37.39 23.57
N PRO A 444 43.16 -38.34 24.26
CA PRO A 444 42.33 -38.04 25.42
C PRO A 444 43.19 -37.96 26.68
N TYR A 445 43.07 -36.86 27.40
CA TYR A 445 43.30 -36.83 28.84
C TYR A 445 42.05 -36.25 29.48
N TYR A 446 41.12 -37.09 29.90
CA TYR A 446 40.24 -36.84 31.04
C TYR A 446 39.61 -38.18 31.44
N GLN A 447 40.10 -38.74 32.56
CA GLN A 447 39.40 -39.77 33.32
C GLN A 447 38.86 -39.12 34.59
N GLY A 448 37.57 -39.25 34.85
CA GLY A 448 36.96 -39.10 36.17
C GLY A 448 36.07 -37.87 36.40
N PRO A 449 34.95 -38.00 37.15
CA PRO A 449 33.90 -37.01 37.23
C PRO A 449 34.18 -36.02 38.37
N ASP A 450 34.48 -34.76 38.04
CA ASP A 450 34.41 -33.68 39.01
C ASP A 450 33.20 -32.77 38.67
N PRO A 451 32.09 -32.86 39.44
CA PRO A 451 30.94 -31.99 39.26
C PRO A 451 31.30 -30.49 39.36
N ILE A 452 32.38 -30.15 40.06
CA ILE A 452 32.83 -28.76 40.23
C ILE A 452 33.43 -28.22 38.93
N GLN A 453 34.13 -29.05 38.15
CA GLN A 453 34.67 -28.64 36.85
C GLN A 453 33.59 -28.51 35.77
N ALA A 454 32.56 -29.37 35.80
CA ALA A 454 31.38 -29.22 34.94
C ALA A 454 30.58 -27.95 35.28
N LYS A 455 30.43 -27.65 36.58
CA LYS A 455 29.76 -26.42 37.06
C LYS A 455 30.57 -25.16 36.70
N ALA A 456 31.89 -25.20 36.80
CA ALA A 456 32.78 -24.10 36.37
C ALA A 456 32.77 -23.91 34.85
N ALA A 457 32.69 -24.99 34.05
CA ALA A 457 32.56 -24.90 32.59
C ALA A 457 31.19 -24.35 32.15
N CYS A 458 30.09 -24.72 32.82
CA CYS A 458 28.75 -24.13 32.58
C CYS A 458 28.71 -22.66 33.05
N LEU A 459 29.34 -22.30 34.17
CA LEU A 459 29.49 -20.91 34.62
C LEU A 459 30.31 -20.05 33.65
N MET A 460 31.41 -20.58 33.12
CA MET A 460 32.21 -19.89 32.10
C MET A 460 31.47 -19.79 30.75
N ALA A 461 30.70 -20.81 30.35
CA ALA A 461 29.87 -20.75 29.13
C ALA A 461 28.68 -19.80 29.26
N CYS A 462 28.11 -19.63 30.46
CA CYS A 462 27.13 -18.59 30.77
C CYS A 462 27.76 -17.20 30.81
N GLN A 463 28.96 -17.05 31.37
CA GLN A 463 29.70 -15.78 31.35
C GLN A 463 30.12 -15.37 29.93
N ASP A 464 30.50 -16.32 29.07
CA ASP A 464 30.87 -16.04 27.67
C ASP A 464 29.68 -15.73 26.76
N ARG A 465 28.46 -16.14 27.13
CA ARG A 465 27.21 -15.76 26.44
C ARG A 465 26.58 -14.47 26.96
N CYS A 466 27.01 -13.98 28.13
CA CYS A 466 26.78 -12.60 28.54
C CYS A 466 27.81 -11.70 27.84
N TRP A 467 27.40 -11.17 26.70
CA TRP A 467 28.14 -10.21 25.88
C TRP A 467 28.68 -9.01 26.70
N CYS A 468 29.91 -9.13 27.19
CA CYS A 468 30.71 -8.02 27.74
C CYS A 468 32.14 -8.12 27.20
N ARG A 469 32.33 -7.78 25.92
CA ARG A 469 33.62 -7.37 25.36
C ARG A 469 33.51 -5.96 24.79
N ASN A 470 33.85 -4.95 25.59
CA ASN A 470 35.09 -4.19 25.39
C ASN A 470 35.24 -3.07 26.44
N GLN A 471 36.49 -2.94 26.88
CA GLN A 471 36.99 -2.13 27.98
C GLN A 471 37.25 -0.68 27.52
N HIS A 472 36.85 0.29 28.34
CA HIS A 472 37.74 1.38 28.76
C HIS A 472 37.38 1.75 30.21
N MET A 473 38.32 1.50 31.13
CA MET A 473 38.26 1.96 32.51
C MET A 473 38.27 3.48 32.56
N TRP A 474 37.26 4.08 33.19
CA TRP A 474 37.31 5.43 33.72
C TRP A 474 36.72 5.41 35.12
N SER A 475 37.46 5.91 36.09
CA SER A 475 36.99 6.19 37.45
C SER A 475 36.06 7.41 37.42
N PHE A 476 34.92 7.35 38.11
CA PHE A 476 33.96 8.45 38.22
C PHE A 476 33.88 8.96 39.66
N GLU A 477 33.87 10.28 39.84
CA GLU A 477 33.55 10.97 41.11
C GLU A 477 32.09 11.48 41.08
N PRO A 478 31.39 11.55 42.23
CA PRO A 478 30.00 12.02 42.29
C PRO A 478 29.88 13.55 42.14
N VAL A 479 28.90 13.97 41.33
CA VAL A 479 28.54 15.37 41.04
C VAL A 479 27.78 15.99 42.21
N THR A 480 28.09 17.24 42.52
CA THR A 480 27.57 18.01 43.66
C THR A 480 26.39 18.92 43.28
N LYS A 481 25.59 19.33 44.26
CA LYS A 481 24.41 20.20 44.07
C LYS A 481 24.73 21.52 43.34
N SER A 482 25.91 22.09 43.57
CA SER A 482 26.31 23.35 42.89
C SER A 482 26.41 23.18 41.37
N GLU A 483 26.68 21.98 40.87
CA GLU A 483 26.84 21.73 39.44
C GLU A 483 25.49 21.60 38.69
N CYS A 484 24.37 21.24 39.35
CA CYS A 484 23.03 21.36 38.71
C CYS A 484 22.52 22.82 38.73
N ASP A 485 22.91 23.64 39.72
CA ASP A 485 22.39 25.01 39.89
C ASP A 485 22.93 25.98 38.81
N ASP A 486 24.14 25.75 38.29
CA ASP A 486 24.71 26.52 37.17
C ASP A 486 23.98 26.29 35.83
N TYR A 487 23.31 25.15 35.66
CA TYR A 487 22.62 24.80 34.42
C TYR A 487 21.15 25.26 34.38
N TYR A 488 20.52 25.50 35.53
CA TYR A 488 19.10 25.88 35.63
C TYR A 488 18.87 26.97 36.68
N PRO A 489 19.37 28.19 36.49
CA PRO A 489 19.38 29.24 37.51
C PRO A 489 17.99 29.70 37.99
N ASN A 490 16.91 29.33 37.28
CA ASN A 490 15.54 29.71 37.59
C ASN A 490 14.57 28.51 37.74
N GLY A 491 15.07 27.27 37.84
CA GLY A 491 14.26 26.07 38.01
C GLY A 491 14.26 25.57 39.45
N SER A 492 13.10 25.33 40.04
CA SER A 492 13.00 24.67 41.34
C SER A 492 13.26 23.17 41.20
N VAL A 493 14.46 22.72 41.60
CA VAL A 493 14.85 21.30 41.65
C VAL A 493 14.40 20.69 42.97
N VAL A 494 13.59 19.63 42.94
CA VAL A 494 13.17 18.88 44.13
C VAL A 494 14.03 17.61 44.25
N PHE A 495 14.72 17.46 45.38
CA PHE A 495 15.48 16.25 45.70
C PHE A 495 14.62 15.27 46.48
N VAL A 496 14.54 14.03 46.01
CA VAL A 496 13.90 12.92 46.74
C VAL A 496 14.99 12.05 47.37
N PRO A 497 14.99 11.84 48.70
CA PRO A 497 16.00 11.00 49.36
C PRO A 497 15.91 9.55 48.86
N GLY A 498 17.05 8.97 48.46
CA GLY A 498 17.17 7.55 48.12
C GLY A 498 17.12 7.22 46.62
N VAL A 499 17.06 8.21 45.73
CA VAL A 499 17.11 8.01 44.26
C VAL A 499 18.31 8.76 43.68
N PRO A 500 19.17 8.14 42.84
CA PRO A 500 20.21 8.86 42.10
C PRO A 500 19.55 9.83 41.12
N THR A 501 19.66 11.13 41.39
CA THR A 501 18.97 12.19 40.62
C THR A 501 19.66 12.48 39.28
N LYS A 502 18.89 12.42 38.18
CA LYS A 502 19.16 13.18 36.94
C LYS A 502 18.50 14.56 37.07
N CYS A 503 19.17 15.66 36.70
CA CYS A 503 18.47 16.95 36.61
C CYS A 503 17.43 16.84 35.45
N GLN A 504 16.13 16.85 35.73
CA GLN A 504 15.04 16.81 34.72
C GLN A 504 14.15 18.05 34.84
N GLY A 505 14.05 18.84 33.77
CA GLY A 505 13.14 19.99 33.65
C GLY A 505 11.92 19.67 32.77
N MET A 506 10.74 20.20 33.12
CA MET A 506 9.49 20.06 32.36
C MET A 506 9.47 20.98 31.12
N THR A 507 9.05 20.48 29.95
CA THR A 507 8.97 21.24 28.69
C THR A 507 7.53 21.61 28.30
N HIS A 508 7.36 22.84 27.78
CA HIS A 508 6.15 23.41 27.14
C HIS A 508 6.29 23.31 25.59
N PRO A 509 5.22 23.38 24.76
CA PRO A 509 5.29 23.01 23.35
C PRO A 509 5.54 24.22 22.45
N ASP A 510 6.74 24.33 21.88
CA ASP A 510 6.93 24.94 20.56
C ASP A 510 8.25 24.49 19.90
N ARG A 511 8.27 24.49 18.56
CA ARG A 511 9.23 23.85 17.66
C ARG A 511 10.70 24.23 17.88
N ARG A 512 11.57 23.21 18.03
CA ARG A 512 12.87 22.98 17.33
C ARG A 512 13.48 21.65 17.85
N ARG A 513 13.93 20.78 16.94
CA ARG A 513 14.54 19.47 17.29
C ARG A 513 15.78 19.67 18.19
N PRO A 514 15.90 18.99 19.33
CA PRO A 514 17.16 18.91 20.07
C PRO A 514 18.11 17.90 19.40
N PRO A 515 19.43 18.04 19.57
CA PRO A 515 20.41 17.06 19.09
C PRO A 515 20.26 15.73 19.84
N PRO A 516 20.72 14.59 19.28
CA PRO A 516 20.48 13.28 19.88
C PRO A 516 21.19 13.18 21.24
N PRO A 517 20.56 12.55 22.25
CA PRO A 517 21.19 12.33 23.54
C PRO A 517 22.36 11.36 23.38
N LYS A 518 23.48 11.65 24.06
CA LYS A 518 24.57 10.69 24.23
C LYS A 518 24.07 9.50 25.06
N LYS A 519 24.43 8.31 24.60
CA LYS A 519 24.30 7.02 25.31
C LYS A 519 24.97 7.14 26.69
N ASP A 520 24.37 6.49 27.70
CA ASP A 520 24.97 5.98 28.96
C ASP A 520 24.03 6.19 30.15
N VAL A 521 23.36 5.13 30.64
CA VAL A 521 22.94 4.87 32.04
C VAL A 521 22.37 3.44 32.10
N LEU A 522 23.08 2.45 32.68
CA LEU A 522 22.54 1.26 33.38
C LEU A 522 23.63 0.22 33.68
N ALA A 523 24.23 0.22 34.89
CA ALA A 523 25.11 -0.86 35.35
C ALA A 523 25.29 -0.89 36.88
N VAL A 524 24.21 -0.98 37.66
CA VAL A 524 24.30 -1.30 39.12
C VAL A 524 23.29 -2.37 39.57
N HIS A 525 22.38 -2.83 38.71
CA HIS A 525 21.37 -3.82 39.10
C HIS A 525 21.74 -5.30 38.80
N CYS A 526 22.72 -5.56 37.92
CA CYS A 526 23.04 -6.95 37.53
C CYS A 526 23.98 -7.68 38.52
N ALA A 527 24.77 -6.96 39.32
CA ALA A 527 25.76 -7.61 40.19
C ALA A 527 25.12 -8.22 41.45
N THR A 528 24.04 -7.62 41.97
CA THR A 528 23.39 -8.07 43.21
C THR A 528 22.47 -9.26 42.98
N LEU A 529 21.78 -9.33 41.84
CA LEU A 529 20.87 -10.44 41.50
C LEU A 529 21.61 -11.75 41.17
N CYS A 530 22.82 -11.68 40.58
CA CYS A 530 23.60 -12.88 40.30
C CYS A 530 24.24 -13.52 41.56
N ALA A 531 24.40 -12.78 42.65
CA ALA A 531 24.96 -13.31 43.90
C ALA A 531 23.88 -13.96 44.80
N GLU A 532 22.61 -13.61 44.63
CA GLU A 532 21.50 -14.13 45.44
C GLU A 532 20.77 -15.33 44.81
N GLN A 533 21.00 -15.64 43.52
CA GLN A 533 20.30 -16.71 42.79
C GLN A 533 21.21 -17.79 42.15
N CYS A 534 22.48 -17.88 42.54
CA CYS A 534 23.41 -18.91 42.05
C CYS A 534 23.98 -19.81 43.17
#